data_AF-A0A6J4RTU0-F1
#
_entry.id   AF-A0A6J4RTU0-F1
#
_cell.length_a   1.000
_cell.length_b   1.000
_cell.length_c   1.000
_cell.angle_alpha   90.00
_cell.angle_beta   90.00
_cell.angle_gamma   90.00
#
_symmetry.space_group_name_H-M   'P 1'
#
loop_
_entity.id
_entity.type
_entity.pdbx_description
1 polymer ?
#
loop_
_entity_poly.entity_id
_entity_poly.type
_entity_poly.pdbx_seq_one_letter_code
_entity_poly.pdbx_strand_id
1 'polypeptide(L)'
;MVVPQESTYEIQDKVFVFALSDSNKVVSKPLAITGKTTNYYFVEGVKPGEKIVFSGIGNLKDGMIISPESMSADSLLKAKPL
;
A
#
# COMPACT_ATOMS: atom_id res chain seq x y z
N MET A 1 -9.08 3.51 7.36
CA MET A 1 -7.95 3.99 6.54
C MET A 1 -8.35 3.88 5.08
N VAL A 2 -7.87 4.75 4.20
CA VAL A 2 -8.03 4.59 2.74
C VAL A 2 -6.71 4.15 2.13
N VAL A 3 -6.78 3.20 1.20
CA VAL A 3 -5.60 2.69 0.47
C VAL A 3 -5.92 2.74 -1.02
N PRO A 4 -5.05 3.30 -1.88
CA PRO A 4 -5.24 3.24 -3.33
C PRO A 4 -5.22 1.79 -3.81
N GLN A 5 -6.15 1.41 -4.69
CA GLN A 5 -6.19 0.02 -5.20
C GLN A 5 -4.91 -0.34 -5.97
N GLU A 6 -4.26 0.62 -6.62
CA GLU A 6 -2.98 0.44 -7.33
C GLU A 6 -1.81 0.07 -6.41
N SER A 7 -1.94 0.33 -5.11
CA SER A 7 -0.97 -0.02 -4.07
C SER A 7 -1.24 -1.39 -3.46
N THR A 8 -2.24 -2.11 -3.96
CA THR A 8 -2.64 -3.43 -3.48
C THR A 8 -2.45 -4.49 -4.55
N TYR A 9 -2.30 -5.73 -4.13
CA TYR A 9 -2.31 -6.89 -5.01
C TYR A 9 -3.19 -7.98 -4.42
N GLU A 10 -3.73 -8.83 -5.29
CA GLU A 10 -4.62 -9.90 -4.91
C GLU A 10 -3.90 -11.24 -5.02
N ILE A 11 -4.04 -12.06 -3.97
CA ILE A 11 -3.62 -13.45 -3.98
C ILE A 11 -4.85 -14.28 -3.65
N GLN A 12 -5.29 -15.09 -4.62
CA GLN A 12 -6.57 -15.82 -4.54
C GLN A 12 -7.71 -14.82 -4.30
N ASP A 13 -8.45 -14.92 -3.19
CA ASP A 13 -9.58 -14.05 -2.87
C ASP A 13 -9.25 -13.01 -1.78
N LYS A 14 -7.96 -12.75 -1.54
CA LYS A 14 -7.50 -11.83 -0.49
C LYS A 14 -6.69 -10.68 -1.08
N VAL A 15 -6.96 -9.48 -0.59
CA VAL A 15 -6.23 -8.25 -0.94
C VAL A 15 -5.08 -8.03 0.04
N PHE A 16 -3.91 -7.67 -0.47
CA PHE A 16 -2.70 -7.43 0.29
C PHE A 16 -2.06 -6.10 -0.09
N VAL A 17 -1.24 -5.58 0.81
CA VAL A 17 -0.32 -4.46 0.58
C VAL A 17 1.09 -4.83 0.99
N PHE A 18 2.06 -4.14 0.40
CA PHE A 18 3.42 -4.13 0.94
C PHE A 18 3.56 -2.98 1.95
N ALA A 19 3.70 -3.33 3.22
CA ALA A 19 4.07 -2.39 4.27
C ALA A 19 5.59 -2.32 4.41
N LEU A 20 6.14 -1.12 4.56
CA LEU A 20 7.56 -0.89 4.79
C LEU A 20 7.86 -1.03 6.29
N SER A 21 8.78 -1.93 6.62
CA SER A 21 9.33 -2.07 7.97
C SER A 21 10.47 -1.08 8.22
N ASP A 22 10.83 -0.92 9.50
CA ASP A 22 11.93 -0.06 9.96
C ASP A 22 13.30 -0.46 9.37
N SER A 23 13.43 -1.71 8.88
CA SER A 23 14.64 -2.24 8.26
C SER A 23 14.72 -2.05 6.74
N ASN A 24 13.86 -1.19 6.17
CA ASN A 24 13.66 -1.02 4.72
C ASN A 24 13.23 -2.31 4.00
N LYS A 25 12.69 -3.29 4.74
CA LYS A 25 12.08 -4.50 4.16
C LYS A 25 10.59 -4.28 3.93
N VAL A 26 10.09 -4.74 2.78
CA VAL A 26 8.66 -4.83 2.55
C VAL A 26 8.10 -6.12 3.14
N VAL A 27 6.92 -5.99 3.75
CA VAL A 27 6.19 -7.10 4.34
C VAL A 27 4.79 -7.13 3.73
N SER A 28 4.41 -8.28 3.21
CA SER A 28 3.08 -8.59 2.71
C SER A 28 2.10 -8.61 3.89
N LYS A 29 1.14 -7.69 3.87
CA LYS A 29 0.14 -7.58 4.92
C LYS A 29 -1.26 -7.71 4.32
N PRO A 30 -2.10 -8.65 4.82
CA PRO A 30 -3.48 -8.76 4.36
C PRO A 30 -4.29 -7.53 4.77
N LEU A 31 -5.20 -7.12 3.90
CA LEU A 31 -6.14 -6.04 4.16
C LEU A 31 -7.54 -6.61 4.42
N ALA A 32 -8.17 -6.13 5.49
CA ALA A 32 -9.60 -6.33 5.71
C ALA A 32 -10.36 -5.19 5.01
N ILE A 33 -10.92 -5.47 3.83
CA ILE A 33 -11.68 -4.49 3.06
C ILE A 33 -13.06 -4.31 3.68
N THR A 34 -13.35 -3.11 4.19
CA THR A 34 -14.67 -2.74 4.73
C THR A 34 -15.53 -1.99 3.72
N GLY A 35 -14.93 -1.52 2.63
CA GLY A 35 -15.63 -0.90 1.51
C GLY A 35 -14.68 -0.58 0.36
N LYS A 36 -15.21 -0.17 -0.78
CA LYS A 36 -14.40 0.27 -1.94
C LYS A 36 -15.07 1.37 -2.74
N THR A 37 -14.26 2.20 -3.38
CA THR A 37 -14.67 3.12 -4.44
C THR A 37 -14.07 2.65 -5.77
N THR A 38 -14.14 3.48 -6.82
CA THR A 38 -13.48 3.20 -8.11
C THR A 38 -11.96 3.10 -7.97
N ASN A 39 -11.35 3.91 -7.11
CA ASN A 39 -9.88 4.08 -7.04
C ASN A 39 -9.27 3.66 -5.69
N TYR A 40 -10.09 3.48 -4.65
CA TYR A 40 -9.62 3.26 -3.28
C TYR A 40 -10.33 2.09 -2.60
N TYR A 41 -9.64 1.50 -1.63
CA TYR A 41 -10.18 0.59 -0.64
C TYR A 41 -10.32 1.29 0.72
N PHE A 42 -11.44 1.08 1.38
CA PHE A 42 -11.61 1.34 2.79
C PHE A 42 -11.19 0.09 3.54
N VAL A 43 -10.19 0.23 4.42
CA VAL A 43 -9.56 -0.93 5.06
C VAL A 43 -9.42 -0.74 6.57
N GLU A 44 -9.45 -1.88 7.24
CA GLU A 44 -8.99 -2.07 8.61
C GLU A 44 -7.72 -2.94 8.60
N GLY A 45 -6.78 -2.64 9.50
CA GLY A 45 -5.52 -3.38 9.64
C GLY A 45 -4.25 -2.59 9.34
N VAL A 46 -4.33 -1.46 8.63
CA VAL A 46 -3.20 -0.52 8.47
C VAL A 46 -3.31 0.55 9.54
N LYS A 47 -2.23 0.74 10.33
CA LYS A 47 -2.21 1.74 11.41
C LYS A 47 -1.81 3.12 10.88
N PRO A 48 -2.32 4.22 11.47
CA PRO A 48 -1.81 5.56 11.19
C PRO A 48 -0.30 5.61 11.39
N GLY A 49 0.43 6.13 10.39
CA GLY A 49 1.90 6.21 10.40
C GLY A 49 2.62 5.00 9.77
N GLU A 50 1.92 3.91 9.45
CA GLU A 50 2.52 2.85 8.62
C GLU A 50 2.73 3.35 7.19
N LYS A 51 3.93 3.08 6.65
CA LYS A 51 4.27 3.37 5.26
C LYS A 51 3.92 2.16 4.41
N ILE A 52 3.16 2.38 3.34
CA ILE A 52 2.87 1.35 2.33
C ILE A 52 3.53 1.74 1.02
N VAL A 53 3.87 0.73 0.21
CA VAL A 53 4.41 0.98 -1.11
C VAL A 53 3.30 1.37 -2.07
N PHE A 54 3.40 2.57 -2.64
CA PHE A 54 2.39 3.10 -3.55
C PHE A 54 2.49 2.53 -4.96
N SER A 55 3.71 2.40 -5.49
CA SER A 55 4.01 2.03 -6.88
C SER A 55 5.15 1.00 -6.94
N GLY A 56 5.20 0.23 -8.04
CA GLY A 56 6.23 -0.78 -8.25
C GLY A 56 5.96 -2.13 -7.56
N ILE A 57 4.78 -2.31 -6.94
CA ILE A 57 4.41 -3.52 -6.20
C ILE A 57 4.51 -4.82 -7.01
N GLY A 58 4.34 -4.75 -8.35
CA GLY A 58 4.42 -5.93 -9.21
C GLY A 58 5.79 -6.58 -9.30
N ASN A 59 6.86 -5.87 -8.95
CA ASN A 59 8.23 -6.42 -8.88
C ASN A 59 8.64 -6.83 -7.47
N LEU A 60 7.80 -6.54 -6.47
CA LEU A 60 8.12 -6.79 -5.07
C LEU A 60 7.77 -8.21 -4.66
N LYS A 61 8.55 -8.71 -3.70
CA LYS A 61 8.29 -9.99 -3.02
C LYS A 61 8.34 -9.75 -1.52
N ASP A 62 7.60 -10.55 -0.78
CA ASP A 62 7.64 -10.51 0.67
C ASP A 62 9.07 -10.68 1.20
N GLY A 63 9.45 -9.85 2.18
CA GLY A 63 10.78 -9.83 2.77
C GLY A 63 11.87 -9.15 1.95
N MET A 64 11.56 -8.63 0.76
CA MET A 64 12.51 -7.90 -0.08
C MET A 64 12.97 -6.61 0.59
N ILE A 65 14.27 -6.34 0.60
CA ILE A 65 14.82 -5.04 0.99
C ILE A 65 14.68 -4.11 -0.21
N ILE A 66 14.08 -2.94 -0.01
CA ILE A 66 13.96 -1.91 -1.04
C ILE A 66 14.66 -0.63 -0.58
N SER A 67 14.97 0.25 -1.53
CA SER A 67 15.32 1.64 -1.22
C SER A 67 14.08 2.50 -1.46
N PRO A 68 13.29 2.83 -0.43
CA PRO A 68 12.06 3.59 -0.61
C PRO A 68 12.37 5.02 -1.03
N GLU A 69 11.83 5.44 -2.17
CA GLU A 69 11.78 6.86 -2.52
C GLU A 69 10.61 7.50 -1.78
N SER A 70 10.91 8.31 -0.77
CA SER A 70 9.89 9.00 0.02
C SER A 70 9.24 10.11 -0.82
N MET A 71 8.07 9.81 -1.39
CA MET A 71 7.19 10.83 -1.94
C MET A 71 6.45 11.52 -0.79
N SER A 72 6.48 12.85 -0.73
CA SER A 72 5.64 13.60 0.22
C SER A 72 4.17 13.51 -0.18
N ALA A 73 3.28 13.49 0.82
CA ALA A 73 1.83 13.43 0.59
C ALA A 73 1.30 14.58 -0.29
N ASP A 74 1.94 15.76 -0.23
CA ASP A 74 1.65 16.91 -1.10
C ASP A 74 1.83 16.63 -2.60
N SER A 75 2.77 15.74 -2.96
CA SER A 75 3.02 15.38 -4.36
C SER A 75 2.02 14.34 -4.88
N LEU A 76 1.49 13.47 -4.03
CA LEU A 76 0.48 12.47 -4.41
C LEU A 76 -0.89 13.11 -4.68
N LEU A 77 -1.29 14.10 -3.88
CA LEU A 77 -2.55 14.84 -4.05
C LEU A 77 -2.59 15.66 -5.35
N LYS A 78 -1.44 16.10 -5.86
CA LYS A 78 -1.34 16.79 -7.16
C LYS A 78 -1.36 15.84 -8.36
N ALA A 79 -0.89 14.60 -8.19
CA ALA A 79 -0.79 13.63 -9.28
C ALA A 79 -2.13 12.91 -9.57
N LYS A 80 -2.98 12.72 -8.56
CA LYS A 80 -4.33 12.15 -8.71
C LYS A 80 -5.31 12.82 -7.73
N PRO A 81 -6.17 13.76 -8.20
CA PRO A 81 -7.23 14.28 -7.36
C PRO A 81 -8.23 13.16 -7.00
N LEU A 82 -8.81 13.27 -5.80
CA LEU A 82 -9.73 12.29 -5.20
C LEU A 82 -10.95 11.99 -6.07
#